data_AF-A0A6A3L6L7-F1
#
_entry.id   AF-A0A6A3L6L7-F1
#
_cell.length_a   1.000
_cell.length_b   1.000
_cell.length_c   1.000
_cell.angle_alpha   90.00
_cell.angle_beta   90.00
_cell.angle_gamma   90.00
#
_symmetry.space_group_name_H-M   'P 1'
#
loop_
_entity.id
_entity.type
_entity.pdbx_description
1 polymer ?
#
loop_
_entity_poly.entity_id
_entity_poly.type
_entity_poly.pdbx_seq_one_letter_code
_entity_poly.pdbx_strand_id
1 'polypeptide(L)' 'MGGFMRFLNHSCKPAAEFKEVSNRRRKTVVVATTRKIKRGDEVTVDYGGDLWFVCRCMQDGCHHRSIQDEQDP' A
#
# COMPACT_ATOMS: atom_id res chain seq x y z
N MET A 1 4.77 16.61 -10.92
CA MET A 1 3.63 16.95 -10.02
C MET A 1 2.83 15.68 -9.75
N GLY A 2 2.37 15.48 -8.52
CA GLY A 2 1.55 14.33 -8.10
C GLY A 2 0.75 14.66 -6.84
N GLY A 3 -0.34 13.92 -6.58
CA GLY A 3 -1.18 14.12 -5.39
C GLY A 3 -0.62 13.45 -4.13
N PHE A 4 -1.30 13.61 -2.98
CA PHE A 4 -0.88 13.04 -1.70
C PHE A 4 -0.77 11.50 -1.70
N MET A 5 -1.47 10.82 -2.60
CA MET A 5 -1.46 9.36 -2.69
C MET A 5 -0.08 8.76 -3.02
N ARG A 6 0.88 9.58 -3.50
CA ARG A 6 2.26 9.14 -3.74
C ARG A 6 3.06 8.78 -2.47
N PHE A 7 2.54 9.11 -1.30
CA PHE A 7 3.18 8.88 -0.01
C PHE A 7 2.65 7.66 0.74
N LEU A 8 1.68 6.94 0.15
CA LEU A 8 1.19 5.71 0.75
C LEU A 8 2.33 4.70 0.79
N ASN A 9 2.43 3.94 1.87
CA ASN A 9 3.39 2.86 1.99
C ASN A 9 2.72 1.50 1.73
N HIS A 10 3.56 0.50 1.51
CA HIS A 10 3.12 -0.88 1.37
C HIS A 10 2.78 -1.52 2.71
N SER A 11 1.72 -2.33 2.74
CA SER A 11 1.50 -3.33 3.78
C SER A 11 0.85 -4.58 3.18
N CYS A 12 1.27 -5.77 3.63
CA CYS A 12 0.61 -7.03 3.27
C CYS A 12 -0.80 -7.18 3.89
N LYS A 13 -1.18 -6.27 4.79
CA LYS A 13 -2.55 -6.13 5.32
C LYS A 13 -3.00 -4.67 5.21
N PRO A 14 -3.26 -4.19 3.98
CA PRO A 14 -3.45 -2.78 3.72
C PRO A 14 -4.76 -2.24 4.28
N ALA A 15 -4.85 -0.91 4.42
CA ALA A 15 -6.10 -0.22 4.78
C ALA A 15 -6.91 0.23 3.55
N ALA A 16 -6.28 0.24 2.38
CA ALA A 16 -6.86 0.71 1.13
C ALA A 16 -6.32 -0.10 -0.07
N GLU A 17 -7.00 0.05 -1.21
CA GLU A 17 -6.63 -0.59 -2.48
C GLU A 17 -6.67 0.42 -3.63
N PHE A 18 -5.87 0.17 -4.66
CA PHE A 18 -5.95 0.90 -5.92
C PHE A 18 -7.18 0.45 -6.72
N LYS A 19 -7.98 1.40 -7.20
CA LYS A 19 -9.10 1.13 -8.10
C LYS A 19 -8.98 1.95 -9.36
N GLU A 20 -8.99 1.27 -10.50
CA GLU A 20 -9.24 1.94 -11.77
C GLU A 20 -10.71 2.35 -11.81
N VAL A 21 -10.95 3.64 -11.99
CA VAL A 21 -12.29 4.21 -12.17
C VAL A 21 -12.35 4.97 -13.48
N SER A 22 -13.49 4.85 -14.15
CA SER A 22 -13.75 5.55 -15.40
C SER A 22 -14.70 6.71 -15.14
N ASN A 23 -14.25 7.92 -15.49
CA ASN A 23 -15.08 9.12 -15.53
C ASN A 23 -15.20 9.57 -16.99
N ARG A 24 -16.28 9.13 -17.66
CA ARG A 24 -16.50 9.31 -19.10
C ARG A 24 -15.32 8.78 -19.92
N ARG A 25 -14.60 9.67 -20.62
CA ARG A 25 -13.43 9.34 -21.44
C ARG A 25 -12.11 9.28 -20.65
N ARG A 26 -12.14 9.59 -19.35
CA ARG A 26 -10.93 9.60 -18.50
C ARG A 26 -10.91 8.34 -17.65
N LYS A 27 -9.81 7.60 -17.69
CA LYS A 27 -9.47 6.57 -16.72
C LYS A 27 -8.54 7.16 -15.68
N THR A 28 -8.79 6.89 -14.42
CA THR A 28 -7.92 7.33 -13.32
C THR A 28 -7.85 6.25 -12.26
N VAL A 29 -6.77 6.23 -11.50
CA VAL A 29 -6.62 5.34 -10.36
C VAL A 29 -6.87 6.14 -9.09
N VAL A 30 -7.80 5.66 -8.28
CA VAL A 30 -8.07 6.18 -6.94
C VAL A 30 -7.59 5.19 -5.89
N VAL A 31 -7.43 5.67 -4.66
CA VAL A 31 -7.17 4.83 -3.49
C VAL A 31 -8.44 4.79 -2.66
N ALA A 32 -8.99 3.59 -2.49
CA ALA A 32 -10.24 3.37 -1.78
C ALA A 32 -10.00 2.56 -0.51
N THR A 33 -10.46 3.05 0.64
CA THR A 33 -10.31 2.34 1.92
C THR A 33 -11.16 1.07 1.93
N THR A 34 -10.58 -0.06 2.35
CA THR A 34 -11.25 -1.37 2.44
C THR A 34 -11.74 -1.70 3.85
N ARG A 35 -11.30 -0.90 4.84
CA ARG A 35 -11.71 -1.00 6.24
C ARG A 35 -11.84 0.38 6.88
N LYS A 36 -12.42 0.43 8.09
CA LYS A 36 -12.42 1.65 8.91
C LYS A 36 -10.97 2.02 9.29
N ILE A 37 -10.67 3.31 9.20
CA ILE A 37 -9.38 3.92 9.56
C ILE A 37 -9.61 4.83 10.76
N LYS A 38 -8.81 4.65 11.81
CA LYS A 38 -8.85 5.50 13.00
C LYS A 38 -7.89 6.66 12.85
N ARG A 39 -8.11 7.74 13.63
CA ARG A 39 -7.17 8.87 13.67
C ARG A 39 -5.80 8.36 14.12
N GLY A 40 -4.76 8.68 13.34
CA GLY A 40 -3.38 8.25 13.59
C GLY A 40 -2.99 6.94 12.92
N ASP A 41 -3.94 6.18 12.36
CA ASP A 41 -3.61 5.03 11.54
C ASP A 41 -2.93 5.49 10.25
N GLU A 42 -1.82 4.84 9.89
CA GLU A 42 -1.23 4.98 8.57
C GLU A 42 -2.15 4.35 7.50
N VAL A 43 -2.32 5.05 6.38
CA VAL A 43 -3.02 4.52 5.22
C VAL A 43 -2.02 3.80 4.34
N THR A 44 -2.18 2.49 4.23
CA THR A 44 -1.31 1.60 3.43
C THR A 44 -2.09 0.91 2.32
N VAL A 45 -1.37 0.53 1.28
CA VAL A 45 -1.86 -0.21 0.10
C VAL A 45 -1.00 -1.45 -0.15
N ASP A 46 -1.50 -2.38 -0.96
CA ASP A 46 -0.69 -3.51 -1.44
C ASP A 46 0.03 -3.12 -2.75
N TYR A 47 1.33 -3.38 -2.82
CA TYR A 47 2.17 -3.13 -3.99
C TYR A 47 2.43 -4.41 -4.80
N GLY A 48 1.96 -5.56 -4.31
CA GLY A 48 2.31 -6.87 -4.81
C GLY A 48 3.55 -7.45 -4.12
N GLY A 49 3.95 -8.65 -4.54
CA GLY A 49 5.07 -9.39 -3.95
C GLY A 49 6.45 -9.05 -4.54
N ASP A 50 6.50 -8.36 -5.69
CA ASP A 50 7.75 -7.97 -6.36
C ASP A 50 8.16 -6.55 -5.91
N LEU A 51 8.83 -6.49 -4.75
CA LEU A 51 9.23 -5.24 -4.11
C LEU A 51 10.74 -5.02 -4.25
N TRP A 52 11.14 -3.79 -4.58
CA TRP A 52 12.56 -3.38 -4.62
C TRP A 52 13.14 -3.06 -3.23
N PHE A 53 12.42 -3.40 -2.15
CA PHE A 53 12.79 -3.15 -0.77
C PHE A 53 12.22 -4.24 0.13
N VAL A 54 12.78 -4.38 1.33
CA VAL A 54 12.23 -5.26 2.35
C VAL A 54 10.94 -4.62 2.90
N CYS A 55 9.77 -5.18 2.58
CA CYS A 55 8.51 -4.85 3.25
C CYS A 55 8.65 -4.94 4.77
N ARG A 56 8.49 -3.81 5.47
CA ARG A 56 8.57 -3.69 6.94
C ARG A 56 7.21 -3.49 7.61
N CYS A 57 6.16 -4.14 7.08
CA CYS A 57 4.79 -3.95 7.57
C CYS A 57 4.47 -4.70 8.88
N MET A 58 5.40 -5.56 9.35
CA MET A 58 5.30 -6.33 10.60
C MET A 58 4.03 -7.18 10.73
N GLN A 59 3.34 -7.50 9.64
CA GLN A 59 2.16 -8.36 9.65
C GLN A 59 2.56 -9.84 9.73
N ASP A 60 1.77 -10.65 10.45
CA ASP A 60 2.02 -12.11 10.56
C ASP A 60 2.07 -12.82 9.20
N GLY A 61 1.34 -12.31 8.21
CA GLY A 61 1.31 -12.80 6.83
C GLY A 61 2.22 -12.05 5.86
N CYS A 62 3.21 -11.28 6.36
CA CYS A 62 4.11 -10.53 5.49
C CYS A 62 4.99 -11.45 4.63
N HIS A 63 5.10 -11.16 3.33
CA HIS A 63 5.99 -11.88 2.42
C HIS A 63 7.46 -11.85 2.86
N HIS A 64 7.89 -10.78 3.53
CA HIS A 64 9.25 -10.60 4.03
C HIS A 64 9.35 -10.78 5.55
N ARG A 65 8.43 -11.53 6.17
CA ARG A 65 8.36 -11.68 7.63
C ARG A 65 9.68 -12.14 8.26
N SER A 66 10.43 -13.03 7.61
CA SER A 66 11.68 -13.58 8.13
C SER A 66 12.91 -12.68 7.93
N ILE A 67 12.78 -11.58 7.19
CA ILE A 67 13.90 -10.73 6.77
C ILE A 67 13.69 -9.25 7.10
N GLN A 68 12.79 -8.92 8.04
CA GLN A 68 12.43 -7.52 8.37
C GLN A 68 13.65 -6.65 8.76
N ASP A 69 14.67 -7.27 9.36
CA ASP A 69 15.89 -6.63 9.85
C ASP A 69 17.02 -6.59 8.81
N GLU A 70 16.80 -7.16 7.62
CA GLU A 70 17.75 -7.11 6.53
C GLU A 70 17.73 -5.73 5.84
N GLN A 71 18.84 -5.40 5.17
CA GLN A 71 18.94 -4.21 4.34
C GLN A 71 18.13 -4.40 3.05
N ASP A 72 17.69 -3.29 2.45
CA ASP A 72 17.06 -3.36 1.13
C ASP A 72 18.08 -3.84 0.07
N PRO A 73 17.65 -4.61 -0.95
CA PRO A 73 18.53 -5.10 -2.03
C PRO A 73 19.27 -4.02 -2.81
#